data_AF-A0A9W4RIH3-F1
#
_entry.id   AF-A0A9W4RIH3-F1
#
_cell.length_a   1.000
_cell.length_b   1.000
_cell.length_c   1.000
_cell.angle_alpha   90.00
_cell.angle_beta   90.00
_cell.angle_gamma   90.00
#
_symmetry.space_group_name_H-M   'P 1'
#
loop_
_entity.id
_entity.type
_entity.pdbx_description
1 polymer ?
#
loop_
_entity_poly.entity_id
_entity_poly.type
_entity_poly.pdbx_seq_one_letter_code
_entity_poly.pdbx_strand_id
1 'polypeptide(L)'
;MKFQALPVATTLLAGTASAFQLGGKEMPQPETTMADNFPWRDPFTAKTTDSYDHTCEASKTFAATQYTLHDLFEKPPVGLFPWGDGLKLFFSGREYPGGWAGLDRHMYDRNLLMMDYSDLPLRVREWIEEQERTEDSNGKGLFAVFDKPTTEEEKIKDRVTVSKSPTDVNRDLDQKRVAIFAPGALYHILPLFVADGSDCQATLADLSNYSATPKDAVVVSWPISHTRPNTAQKKRDIEFTVKAQVLKLKEGASEAAEESPRVVNEKEAEPSQPVKDEL
;
A
#
# COMPACT_ATOMS: atom_id res chain seq x y z
N MET A 1 89.19 27.63 -22.24
CA MET A 1 88.08 28.25 -23.00
C MET A 1 87.32 27.16 -23.72
N LYS A 2 85.98 27.19 -23.62
CA LYS A 2 84.97 26.37 -24.32
C LYS A 2 84.97 24.86 -24.04
N PHE A 3 84.00 24.43 -23.22
CA PHE A 3 83.38 23.11 -23.35
C PHE A 3 81.87 23.31 -23.51
N GLN A 4 81.33 22.74 -24.58
CA GLN A 4 79.90 22.61 -24.86
C GLN A 4 79.30 21.51 -23.97
N ALA A 5 78.11 21.73 -23.44
CA ALA A 5 77.29 20.68 -22.84
C ALA A 5 75.87 20.76 -23.44
N LEU A 6 75.41 19.60 -23.93
CA LEU A 6 74.10 19.37 -24.56
C LEU A 6 72.95 19.35 -23.54
N PRO A 7 71.69 19.59 -23.97
CA PRO A 7 70.53 19.67 -23.09
C PRO A 7 69.98 18.30 -22.70
N VAL A 8 69.60 18.17 -21.43
CA VAL A 8 68.82 17.06 -20.87
C VAL A 8 67.34 17.28 -21.21
N ALA A 9 66.74 16.37 -21.97
CA ALA A 9 65.31 16.36 -22.24
C ALA A 9 64.54 15.81 -21.03
N THR A 10 63.69 16.64 -20.42
CA THR A 10 62.78 16.26 -19.33
C THR A 10 61.47 15.74 -19.94
N THR A 11 61.22 14.44 -19.87
CA THR A 11 59.93 13.83 -20.21
C THR A 11 58.97 13.98 -19.02
N LEU A 12 58.03 14.92 -19.13
CA LEU A 12 56.85 15.01 -18.26
C LEU A 12 55.88 13.88 -18.63
N LEU A 13 55.81 12.82 -17.82
CA LEU A 13 54.68 11.90 -17.81
C LEU A 13 53.49 12.61 -17.19
N ALA A 14 52.61 13.14 -18.02
CA ALA A 14 51.27 13.54 -17.63
C ALA A 14 50.46 12.27 -17.29
N GLY A 15 50.41 11.92 -16.01
CA GLY A 15 49.47 10.93 -15.50
C GLY A 15 48.06 11.47 -15.60
N THR A 16 47.33 11.08 -16.64
CA THR A 16 45.88 11.28 -16.69
C THR A 16 45.24 10.37 -15.65
N ALA A 17 44.87 10.92 -14.51
CA ALA A 17 43.90 10.31 -13.62
C ALA A 17 42.55 10.30 -14.35
N SER A 18 42.31 9.27 -15.16
CA SER A 18 40.96 8.94 -15.60
C SER A 18 40.20 8.50 -14.37
N ALA A 19 39.46 9.44 -13.77
CA ALA A 19 38.41 9.12 -12.83
C ALA A 19 37.45 8.16 -13.55
N PHE A 20 37.47 6.90 -13.16
CA PHE A 20 36.38 5.97 -13.45
C PHE A 20 35.14 6.55 -12.76
N GLN A 21 34.40 7.39 -13.48
CA GLN A 21 32.96 7.48 -13.30
C GLN A 21 32.40 6.13 -13.74
N LEU A 22 32.47 5.16 -12.83
CA LEU A 22 31.55 4.03 -12.81
C LEU A 22 30.17 4.64 -12.61
N GLY A 23 29.57 5.07 -13.72
CA GLY A 23 28.15 5.34 -13.81
C GLY A 23 27.46 4.09 -13.32
N GLY A 24 26.88 4.15 -12.12
CA GLY A 24 25.90 3.18 -11.70
C GLY A 24 24.86 3.16 -12.80
N LYS A 25 24.81 2.06 -13.57
CA LYS A 25 23.63 1.77 -14.37
C LYS A 25 22.47 1.83 -13.39
N GLU A 26 21.59 2.81 -13.54
CA GLU A 26 20.27 2.74 -12.93
C GLU A 26 19.75 1.34 -13.25
N MET A 27 19.49 0.55 -12.20
CA MET A 27 18.87 -0.74 -12.40
C MET A 27 17.57 -0.49 -13.15
N PRO A 28 17.31 -1.17 -14.28
CA PRO A 28 16.08 -0.95 -15.03
C PRO A 28 14.91 -1.22 -14.10
N GLN A 29 14.19 -0.15 -13.76
CA GLN A 29 12.98 -0.25 -12.97
C GLN A 29 11.86 -0.67 -13.91
N PRO A 30 11.10 -1.72 -13.57
CA PRO A 30 9.89 -2.04 -14.33
C PRO A 30 8.95 -0.82 -14.34
N GLU A 31 8.26 -0.63 -15.46
CA GLU A 31 7.26 0.43 -15.56
C GLU A 31 6.13 0.17 -14.56
N THR A 32 5.69 1.22 -13.86
CA THR A 32 4.56 1.11 -12.94
C THR A 32 3.27 0.93 -13.74
N THR A 33 2.52 -0.14 -13.46
CA THR A 33 1.24 -0.43 -14.13
C THR A 33 0.09 -0.38 -13.14
N MET A 34 -1.16 -0.46 -13.61
CA MET A 34 -2.25 -0.83 -12.71
C MET A 34 -2.03 -2.25 -12.21
N ALA A 35 -2.39 -2.50 -10.95
CA ALA A 35 -2.50 -3.84 -10.43
C ALA A 35 -3.61 -4.58 -11.19
N ASP A 36 -3.35 -5.85 -11.45
CA ASP A 36 -4.30 -6.71 -12.11
C ASP A 36 -5.64 -6.70 -11.34
N ASN A 37 -6.74 -6.73 -12.09
CA ASN A 37 -8.11 -6.79 -11.56
C ASN A 37 -8.50 -5.69 -10.54
N PHE A 38 -7.80 -4.55 -10.46
CA PHE A 38 -8.13 -3.48 -9.51
C PHE A 38 -9.40 -2.70 -9.94
N PRO A 39 -10.56 -2.89 -9.28
CA PRO A 39 -11.82 -2.31 -9.75
C PRO A 39 -12.10 -0.91 -9.20
N TRP A 40 -11.31 -0.45 -8.22
CA TRP A 40 -11.62 0.72 -7.41
C TRP A 40 -11.21 2.02 -8.10
N ARG A 41 -12.01 3.06 -7.92
CA ARG A 41 -11.73 4.43 -8.33
C ARG A 41 -12.26 5.39 -7.28
N ASP A 42 -11.69 6.58 -7.21
CA ASP A 42 -12.17 7.62 -6.30
C ASP A 42 -13.66 7.90 -6.56
N PRO A 43 -14.56 7.54 -5.63
CA PRO A 43 -15.98 7.77 -5.80
C PRO A 43 -16.34 9.23 -5.49
N PHE A 44 -15.44 10.06 -4.96
CA PHE A 44 -15.73 11.43 -4.52
C PHE A 44 -15.40 12.50 -5.57
N THR A 45 -15.41 12.11 -6.84
CA THR A 45 -15.20 13.03 -7.98
C THR A 45 -16.42 13.92 -8.24
N ALA A 46 -16.20 15.02 -8.99
CA ALA A 46 -17.25 15.96 -9.39
C ALA A 46 -18.50 15.25 -9.98
N LYS A 47 -18.28 14.29 -10.89
CA LYS A 47 -19.37 13.51 -11.52
C LYS A 47 -20.25 12.79 -10.50
N THR A 48 -19.65 12.20 -9.47
CA THR A 48 -20.41 11.54 -8.41
C THR A 48 -21.07 12.57 -7.49
N THR A 49 -20.34 13.59 -7.05
CA THR A 49 -20.89 14.62 -6.14
C THR A 49 -22.03 15.42 -6.77
N ASP A 50 -22.08 15.50 -8.10
CA ASP A 50 -23.15 16.16 -8.84
C ASP A 50 -24.44 15.34 -8.84
N SER A 51 -24.35 14.01 -9.02
CA SER A 51 -25.52 13.12 -9.11
C SER A 51 -26.02 12.58 -7.77
N TYR A 52 -25.17 12.50 -6.75
CA TYR A 52 -25.49 11.87 -5.48
C TYR A 52 -25.34 12.84 -4.30
N ASP A 53 -26.28 12.76 -3.36
CA ASP A 53 -26.10 13.20 -1.97
C ASP A 53 -25.59 12.04 -1.12
N HIS A 54 -25.27 12.30 0.15
CA HIS A 54 -25.01 11.27 1.13
C HIS A 54 -26.05 11.32 2.26
N THR A 55 -26.55 10.16 2.67
CA THR A 55 -27.41 10.04 3.87
C THR A 55 -26.60 9.94 5.14
N CYS A 56 -25.34 9.51 5.02
CA CYS A 56 -24.39 9.45 6.10
C CYS A 56 -22.97 9.56 5.57
N GLU A 57 -22.07 10.12 6.38
CA GLU A 57 -20.65 10.22 6.14
C GLU A 57 -19.87 9.89 7.41
N ALA A 58 -18.77 9.18 7.27
CA ALA A 58 -17.79 8.97 8.33
C ALA A 58 -16.38 9.12 7.78
N SER A 59 -15.48 9.72 8.55
CA SER A 59 -14.07 9.83 8.20
C SER A 59 -13.18 9.74 9.43
N LYS A 60 -12.01 9.12 9.27
CA LYS A 60 -11.03 8.96 10.34
C LYS A 60 -9.62 8.84 9.77
N THR A 61 -8.66 9.41 10.50
CA THR A 61 -7.23 9.32 10.20
C THR A 61 -6.58 8.22 11.05
N PHE A 62 -5.66 7.49 10.44
CA PHE A 62 -4.93 6.39 11.04
C PHE A 62 -3.43 6.60 10.86
N ALA A 63 -2.67 6.28 11.90
CA ALA A 63 -1.21 6.21 11.83
C ALA A 63 -0.79 4.83 11.30
N ALA A 64 0.23 4.81 10.46
CA ALA A 64 0.86 3.58 10.00
C ALA A 64 2.34 3.84 9.71
N THR A 65 3.05 2.79 9.31
CA THR A 65 4.38 2.91 8.73
C THR A 65 4.36 2.33 7.32
N GLN A 66 5.06 2.97 6.38
CA GLN A 66 5.15 2.52 4.99
C GLN A 66 6.57 2.06 4.66
N TYR A 67 6.63 0.85 4.13
CA TYR A 67 7.82 0.15 3.66
C TYR A 67 7.64 -0.27 2.20
N THR A 68 8.68 -0.87 1.64
CA THR A 68 8.69 -1.55 0.35
C THR A 68 9.10 -3.01 0.54
N LEU A 69 8.89 -3.85 -0.47
CA LEU A 69 9.43 -5.21 -0.47
C LEU A 69 10.96 -5.26 -0.43
N HIS A 70 11.66 -4.17 -0.79
CA HIS A 70 13.10 -4.04 -0.59
C HIS A 70 13.49 -4.00 0.89
N ASP A 71 12.65 -3.39 1.73
CA ASP A 71 12.91 -3.18 3.14
C ASP A 71 12.78 -4.47 3.99
N LEU A 72 12.41 -5.61 3.39
CA LEU A 72 12.30 -6.91 4.08
C LEU A 72 13.65 -7.42 4.62
N PHE A 73 14.76 -6.90 4.12
CA PHE A 73 16.11 -7.31 4.53
C PHE A 73 16.77 -6.32 5.49
N GLU A 74 16.11 -5.19 5.75
CA GLU A 74 16.61 -4.12 6.60
C GLU A 74 16.05 -4.25 8.02
N LYS A 75 16.89 -4.00 9.03
CA LYS A 75 16.47 -4.07 10.42
C LYS A 75 15.53 -2.90 10.79
N PRO A 76 14.61 -3.10 11.75
CA PRO A 76 13.85 -1.99 12.33
C PRO A 76 14.78 -0.88 12.86
N PRO A 77 14.34 0.39 12.83
CA PRO A 77 13.01 0.86 12.42
C PRO A 77 12.84 1.07 10.91
N VAL A 78 13.92 0.95 10.13
CA VAL A 78 13.91 1.27 8.69
C VAL A 78 13.42 0.14 7.80
N GLY A 79 13.31 -1.08 8.32
CA GLY A 79 12.77 -2.22 7.57
C GLY A 79 12.06 -3.26 8.42
N LEU A 80 11.74 -4.38 7.76
CA LEU A 80 10.84 -5.43 8.24
C LEU A 80 11.56 -6.77 8.46
N PHE A 81 12.88 -6.74 8.71
CA PHE A 81 13.70 -7.95 8.85
C PHE A 81 13.12 -9.06 9.75
N PRO A 82 12.52 -8.76 10.94
CA PRO A 82 11.94 -9.80 11.80
C PRO A 82 10.85 -10.63 11.11
N TRP A 83 10.07 -10.01 10.22
CA TRP A 83 8.97 -10.65 9.51
C TRP A 83 9.32 -11.01 8.06
N GLY A 84 10.53 -10.69 7.59
CA GLY A 84 10.90 -10.76 6.19
C GLY A 84 10.73 -12.14 5.55
N ASP A 85 11.01 -13.22 6.30
CA ASP A 85 10.83 -14.59 5.79
C ASP A 85 9.34 -14.98 5.72
N GLY A 86 8.54 -14.60 6.71
CA GLY A 86 7.09 -14.81 6.70
C GLY A 86 6.37 -13.99 5.62
N LEU A 87 6.80 -12.75 5.40
CA LEU A 87 6.24 -11.88 4.35
C LEU A 87 6.56 -12.38 2.94
N LYS A 88 7.76 -12.93 2.71
CA LYS A 88 8.08 -13.59 1.43
C LYS A 88 7.14 -14.75 1.16
N LEU A 89 6.91 -15.61 2.16
CA LEU A 89 5.99 -16.74 2.03
C LEU A 89 4.56 -16.27 1.80
N PHE A 90 4.12 -15.23 2.51
CA PHE A 90 2.78 -14.67 2.41
C PHE A 90 2.48 -14.10 1.02
N PHE A 91 3.39 -13.29 0.46
CA PHE A 91 3.21 -12.66 -0.86
C PHE A 91 3.60 -13.56 -2.04
N SER A 92 4.37 -14.63 -1.81
CA SER A 92 4.79 -15.53 -2.88
C SER A 92 3.59 -16.23 -3.54
N GLY A 93 3.51 -16.17 -4.87
CA GLY A 93 2.46 -16.82 -5.64
C GLY A 93 1.10 -16.13 -5.56
N ARG A 94 1.03 -14.92 -4.99
CA ARG A 94 -0.18 -14.11 -4.92
C ARG A 94 -0.08 -12.88 -5.81
N GLU A 95 -1.23 -12.50 -6.35
CA GLU A 95 -1.41 -11.23 -7.03
C GLU A 95 -1.25 -10.08 -6.03
N TYR A 96 -0.53 -9.03 -6.41
CA TYR A 96 -0.34 -7.87 -5.55
C TYR A 96 -1.62 -7.02 -5.57
N PRO A 97 -2.25 -6.71 -4.43
CA PRO A 97 -3.52 -5.97 -4.40
C PRO A 97 -3.44 -4.52 -4.90
N GLY A 98 -2.25 -4.01 -5.21
CA GLY A 98 -2.00 -2.63 -5.63
C GLY A 98 -1.56 -1.71 -4.51
N GLY A 99 -1.06 -0.54 -4.91
CA GLY A 99 -0.74 0.59 -4.03
C GLY A 99 -1.97 1.47 -3.75
N TRP A 100 -1.73 2.71 -3.31
CA TRP A 100 -2.78 3.64 -2.93
C TRP A 100 -3.80 3.90 -4.04
N ALA A 101 -3.37 4.14 -5.28
CA ALA A 101 -4.27 4.30 -6.42
C ALA A 101 -4.46 3.01 -7.25
N GLY A 102 -4.19 1.85 -6.65
CA GLY A 102 -4.20 0.57 -7.38
C GLY A 102 -2.99 0.35 -8.28
N LEU A 103 -1.91 1.12 -8.12
CA LEU A 103 -0.70 0.99 -8.92
C LEU A 103 0.19 -0.15 -8.40
N ASP A 104 0.71 -0.97 -9.32
CA ASP A 104 1.78 -1.94 -9.07
C ASP A 104 3.11 -1.38 -9.61
N ARG A 105 4.00 -1.03 -8.69
CA ARG A 105 5.38 -0.61 -9.00
C ARG A 105 6.30 -1.78 -9.36
N HIS A 106 5.78 -3.00 -9.23
CA HIS A 106 6.44 -4.27 -9.45
C HIS A 106 7.61 -4.56 -8.53
N MET A 107 7.97 -5.84 -8.44
CA MET A 107 9.18 -6.31 -7.79
C MET A 107 9.35 -5.74 -6.36
N TYR A 108 10.54 -5.24 -6.03
CA TYR A 108 10.91 -4.78 -4.70
C TYR A 108 10.34 -3.40 -4.33
N ASP A 109 9.77 -2.68 -5.29
CA ASP A 109 9.24 -1.31 -5.13
C ASP A 109 7.77 -1.29 -4.69
N ARG A 110 7.13 -2.46 -4.59
CA ARG A 110 5.76 -2.61 -4.07
C ARG A 110 5.69 -2.14 -2.62
N ASN A 111 4.72 -1.26 -2.35
CA ASN A 111 4.51 -0.69 -1.03
C ASN A 111 3.87 -1.71 -0.07
N LEU A 112 4.29 -1.66 1.19
CA LEU A 112 3.70 -2.36 2.32
C LEU A 112 3.39 -1.35 3.42
N LEU A 113 2.23 -1.50 4.05
CA LEU A 113 1.85 -0.79 5.26
C LEU A 113 1.99 -1.73 6.45
N MET A 114 2.46 -1.20 7.58
CA MET A 114 2.44 -1.88 8.86
C MET A 114 1.70 -1.01 9.88
N MET A 115 0.78 -1.63 10.60
CA MET A 115 0.06 -1.06 11.73
C MET A 115 0.17 -1.99 12.94
N ASP A 116 0.21 -1.41 14.13
CA ASP A 116 -0.03 -2.19 15.34
C ASP A 116 -1.42 -2.78 15.27
N TYR A 117 -1.55 -4.08 15.57
CA TYR A 117 -2.83 -4.76 15.39
C TYR A 117 -3.89 -4.16 16.31
N SER A 118 -3.53 -3.71 17.52
CA SER A 118 -4.41 -2.97 18.43
C SER A 118 -4.93 -1.64 17.90
N ASP A 119 -4.25 -1.02 16.93
CA ASP A 119 -4.64 0.28 16.36
C ASP A 119 -5.63 0.12 15.20
N LEU A 120 -5.78 -1.10 14.68
CA LEU A 120 -6.85 -1.43 13.75
C LEU A 120 -8.21 -1.45 14.47
N PRO A 121 -9.26 -0.85 13.88
CA PRO A 121 -10.62 -0.95 14.40
C PRO A 121 -11.03 -2.40 14.66
N LEU A 122 -11.83 -2.65 15.71
CA LEU A 122 -12.20 -4.01 16.10
C LEU A 122 -12.85 -4.78 14.95
N ARG A 123 -13.75 -4.14 14.19
CA ARG A 123 -14.39 -4.76 13.03
C ARG A 123 -13.42 -5.17 11.93
N VAL A 124 -12.35 -4.41 11.73
CA VAL A 124 -11.29 -4.76 10.77
C VAL A 124 -10.58 -6.03 11.23
N ARG A 125 -10.23 -6.11 12.52
CA ARG A 125 -9.59 -7.30 13.11
C ARG A 125 -10.49 -8.54 13.03
N GLU A 126 -11.76 -8.40 13.40
CA GLU A 126 -12.75 -9.48 13.32
C GLU A 126 -12.95 -9.95 11.88
N TRP A 127 -12.96 -9.04 10.91
CA TRP A 127 -13.04 -9.38 9.50
C TRP A 127 -11.79 -10.15 9.04
N ILE A 128 -10.58 -9.69 9.38
CA ILE A 128 -9.32 -10.38 9.05
C ILE A 128 -9.36 -11.81 9.61
N GLU A 129 -9.73 -11.95 10.89
CA GLU A 129 -9.84 -13.25 11.54
C GLU A 129 -10.86 -14.16 10.88
N GLU A 130 -12.02 -13.63 10.47
CA GLU A 130 -13.01 -14.41 9.76
C GLU A 130 -12.51 -14.90 8.41
N GLN A 131 -11.81 -14.06 7.63
CA GLN A 131 -11.26 -14.49 6.35
C GLN A 131 -10.22 -15.62 6.51
N GLU A 132 -9.44 -15.58 7.58
CA GLU A 132 -8.48 -16.65 7.89
C GLU A 132 -9.14 -17.94 8.40
N ARG A 133 -10.38 -17.88 8.92
CA ARG A 133 -11.15 -19.07 9.31
C ARG A 133 -11.87 -19.73 8.14
N THR A 134 -12.47 -18.94 7.25
CA THR A 134 -13.39 -19.44 6.21
C THR A 134 -12.69 -20.02 5.01
N GLU A 135 -11.41 -19.71 4.80
CA GLU A 135 -10.68 -20.15 3.63
C GLU A 135 -9.64 -21.21 3.99
N ASP A 136 -9.89 -22.45 3.54
CA ASP A 136 -9.00 -23.61 3.71
C ASP A 136 -7.60 -23.44 3.04
N SER A 137 -7.33 -22.29 2.41
CA SER A 137 -6.14 -22.03 1.58
C SER A 137 -5.42 -20.70 1.89
N ASN A 138 -5.26 -20.36 3.17
CA ASN A 138 -4.52 -19.19 3.68
C ASN A 138 -5.23 -17.82 3.60
N GLY A 139 -6.56 -17.79 3.72
CA GLY A 139 -7.35 -16.55 3.67
C GLY A 139 -7.28 -15.84 2.32
N LYS A 140 -8.03 -14.72 2.21
CA LYS A 140 -7.93 -13.80 1.05
C LYS A 140 -6.50 -13.30 0.81
N GLY A 141 -5.62 -13.46 1.81
CA GLY A 141 -4.21 -13.13 1.69
C GLY A 141 -3.96 -11.63 1.59
N LEU A 142 -4.84 -10.83 2.18
CA LEU A 142 -4.77 -9.38 2.13
C LEU A 142 -3.98 -8.78 3.30
N PHE A 143 -4.12 -9.38 4.49
CA PHE A 143 -3.48 -8.92 5.73
C PHE A 143 -2.64 -10.05 6.34
N ALA A 144 -1.34 -9.80 6.53
CA ALA A 144 -0.46 -10.69 7.26
C ALA A 144 -0.37 -10.25 8.71
N VAL A 145 -0.95 -11.03 9.63
CA VAL A 145 -0.87 -10.77 11.07
C VAL A 145 0.24 -11.61 11.68
N PHE A 146 1.17 -10.95 12.37
CA PHE A 146 2.32 -11.58 13.03
C PHE A 146 2.41 -11.11 14.48
N ASP A 147 3.00 -11.95 15.34
CA ASP A 147 3.46 -11.49 16.65
C ASP A 147 4.66 -10.54 16.48
N LYS A 148 4.81 -9.59 17.41
CA LYS A 148 5.96 -8.70 17.50
C LYS A 148 7.17 -9.49 18.03
N PRO A 149 8.38 -9.27 17.48
CA PRO A 149 9.57 -9.89 18.01
C PRO A 149 9.83 -9.41 19.45
N THR A 150 10.26 -10.33 20.30
CA THR A 150 10.66 -10.10 21.69
C THR A 150 12.14 -9.74 21.81
N THR A 151 12.95 -10.06 20.79
CA THR A 151 14.38 -9.69 20.69
C THR A 151 14.70 -9.11 19.30
N GLU A 152 15.80 -8.36 19.17
CA GLU A 152 16.16 -7.71 17.89
C GLU A 152 16.57 -8.70 16.78
N GLU A 153 17.00 -9.90 17.15
CA GLU A 153 17.41 -10.97 16.23
C GLU A 153 16.30 -11.97 15.92
N GLU A 154 15.16 -11.89 16.63
CA GLU A 154 14.06 -12.84 16.46
C GLU A 154 13.46 -12.73 15.05
N LYS A 155 13.24 -13.90 14.44
CA LYS A 155 12.56 -14.03 13.16
C LYS A 155 11.21 -14.70 13.34
N ILE A 156 10.15 -14.00 12.97
CA ILE A 156 8.78 -14.47 12.99
C ILE A 156 8.41 -14.93 11.57
N LYS A 157 8.36 -16.25 11.38
CA LYS A 157 8.05 -16.85 10.07
C LYS A 157 6.57 -17.13 9.91
N ASP A 158 5.94 -17.58 10.98
CA ASP A 158 4.56 -18.04 10.96
C ASP A 158 3.62 -16.88 11.29
N ARG A 159 2.53 -16.78 10.52
CA ARG A 159 1.42 -15.87 10.83
C ARG A 159 0.73 -16.35 12.10
N VAL A 160 0.05 -15.43 12.77
CA VAL A 160 -0.78 -15.75 13.93
C VAL A 160 -1.88 -16.74 13.52
N THR A 161 -1.94 -17.87 14.22
CA THR A 161 -3.05 -18.81 14.08
C THR A 161 -4.31 -18.24 14.71
N VAL A 162 -5.33 -18.01 13.89
CA VAL A 162 -6.64 -17.53 14.34
C VAL A 162 -7.41 -18.68 14.99
N SER A 163 -8.05 -18.43 16.13
CA SER A 163 -8.91 -19.41 16.77
C SER A 163 -10.10 -19.76 15.87
N LYS A 164 -10.48 -21.05 15.86
CA LYS A 164 -11.65 -21.54 15.10
C LYS A 164 -12.97 -20.93 15.56
N SER A 165 -13.05 -20.51 16.83
CA SER A 165 -14.23 -19.82 17.36
C SER A 165 -13.94 -18.32 17.54
N PRO A 166 -14.82 -17.42 17.07
CA PRO A 166 -14.71 -15.99 17.34
C PRO A 166 -14.69 -15.63 18.83
N THR A 167 -15.37 -16.40 19.67
CA THR A 167 -15.45 -16.17 21.13
C THR A 167 -14.15 -16.44 21.86
N ASP A 168 -13.26 -17.22 21.25
CA ASP A 168 -12.04 -17.70 21.89
C ASP A 168 -10.82 -16.84 21.53
N VAL A 169 -11.04 -15.75 20.77
CA VAL A 169 -9.97 -14.84 20.39
C VAL A 169 -9.52 -14.02 21.60
N ASN A 170 -8.29 -14.26 22.04
CA ASN A 170 -7.69 -13.49 23.12
C ASN A 170 -7.24 -12.10 22.64
N ARG A 171 -8.04 -11.08 22.96
CA ARG A 171 -7.80 -9.67 22.60
C ARG A 171 -6.60 -9.04 23.31
N ASP A 172 -6.13 -9.61 24.43
CA ASP A 172 -4.94 -9.10 25.14
C ASP A 172 -3.66 -9.28 24.31
N LEU A 173 -3.68 -10.18 23.32
CA LEU A 173 -2.55 -10.40 22.42
C LEU A 173 -2.47 -9.36 21.30
N ASP A 174 -3.51 -8.55 21.08
CA ASP A 174 -3.57 -7.63 19.95
C ASP A 174 -2.49 -6.55 20.03
N GLN A 175 -2.11 -6.12 21.25
CA GLN A 175 -1.00 -5.17 21.46
C GLN A 175 0.38 -5.75 21.13
N LYS A 176 0.48 -7.09 21.12
CA LYS A 176 1.72 -7.83 20.84
C LYS A 176 1.81 -8.25 19.38
N ARG A 177 0.97 -7.71 18.51
CA ARG A 177 0.86 -8.10 17.11
C ARG A 177 0.94 -6.90 16.18
N VAL A 178 1.30 -7.18 14.95
CA VAL A 178 1.26 -6.22 13.84
C VAL A 178 0.47 -6.81 12.68
N ALA A 179 -0.20 -5.96 11.92
CA ALA A 179 -0.74 -6.30 10.61
C ALA A 179 0.10 -5.62 9.54
N ILE A 180 0.50 -6.40 8.54
CA ILE A 180 1.29 -5.95 7.39
C ILE A 180 0.54 -6.29 6.11
N PHE A 181 0.32 -5.31 5.24
CA PHE A 181 -0.55 -5.45 4.07
C PHE A 181 -0.16 -4.47 2.96
N ALA A 182 -0.57 -4.75 1.72
CA ALA A 182 -0.46 -3.79 0.62
C ALA A 182 -1.52 -2.68 0.78
N PRO A 183 -1.28 -1.41 0.42
CA PRO A 183 -2.31 -0.37 0.50
C PRO A 183 -3.61 -0.74 -0.22
N GLY A 184 -3.51 -1.44 -1.35
CA GLY A 184 -4.64 -1.94 -2.14
C GLY A 184 -5.56 -2.91 -1.38
N ALA A 185 -5.05 -3.60 -0.36
CA ALA A 185 -5.85 -4.49 0.49
C ALA A 185 -6.94 -3.74 1.26
N LEU A 186 -6.72 -2.45 1.57
CA LEU A 186 -7.69 -1.62 2.28
C LEU A 186 -9.02 -1.58 1.53
N TYR A 187 -8.98 -1.48 0.20
CA TYR A 187 -10.16 -1.28 -0.62
C TYR A 187 -11.22 -2.35 -0.48
N HIS A 188 -10.89 -3.54 0.01
CA HIS A 188 -11.88 -4.59 0.26
C HIS A 188 -12.72 -4.33 1.51
N ILE A 189 -12.29 -3.45 2.41
CA ILE A 189 -12.85 -3.28 3.75
C ILE A 189 -12.84 -1.84 4.29
N LEU A 190 -12.57 -0.83 3.45
CA LEU A 190 -12.48 0.57 3.88
C LEU A 190 -13.66 1.04 4.77
N PRO A 191 -14.93 0.69 4.50
CA PRO A 191 -16.04 1.08 5.38
C PRO A 191 -15.86 0.61 6.84
N LEU A 192 -15.27 -0.57 7.07
CA LEU A 192 -15.04 -1.11 8.41
C LEU A 192 -14.07 -0.24 9.23
N PHE A 193 -13.17 0.50 8.57
CA PHE A 193 -12.24 1.38 9.27
C PHE A 193 -12.97 2.54 9.97
N VAL A 194 -14.05 3.03 9.38
CA VAL A 194 -14.76 4.24 9.83
C VAL A 194 -16.16 3.96 10.38
N ALA A 195 -16.59 2.69 10.40
CA ALA A 195 -17.92 2.31 10.86
C ALA A 195 -18.15 2.61 12.35
N ASP A 196 -17.23 2.19 13.22
CA ASP A 196 -17.41 2.29 14.67
C ASP A 196 -17.48 3.76 15.14
N GLY A 197 -18.57 4.09 15.82
CA GLY A 197 -18.83 5.45 16.33
C GLY A 197 -19.44 6.41 15.30
N SER A 198 -19.76 5.95 14.09
CA SER A 198 -20.50 6.75 13.10
C SER A 198 -22.02 6.63 13.26
N ASP A 199 -22.75 7.62 12.75
CA ASP A 199 -24.23 7.64 12.76
C ASP A 199 -24.85 6.53 11.88
N CYS A 200 -24.07 5.94 10.97
CA CYS A 200 -24.47 4.81 10.11
C CYS A 200 -23.62 3.56 10.35
N GLN A 201 -23.16 3.34 11.59
CA GLN A 201 -22.30 2.21 11.94
C GLN A 201 -22.81 0.87 11.40
N ALA A 202 -24.11 0.58 11.51
CA ALA A 202 -24.68 -0.67 11.03
C ALA A 202 -24.54 -0.84 9.50
N THR A 203 -24.78 0.23 8.75
CA THR A 203 -24.67 0.24 7.29
C THR A 203 -23.22 0.16 6.83
N LEU A 204 -22.30 0.90 7.47
CA LEU A 204 -20.88 0.84 7.13
C LEU A 204 -20.21 -0.48 7.56
N ALA A 205 -20.73 -1.14 8.59
CA ALA A 205 -20.27 -2.46 9.01
C ALA A 205 -20.71 -3.60 8.07
N ASP A 206 -21.73 -3.36 7.23
CA ASP A 206 -22.24 -4.32 6.27
C ASP A 206 -21.60 -4.13 4.90
N LEU A 207 -20.60 -4.97 4.60
CA LEU A 207 -19.89 -4.94 3.32
C LEU A 207 -20.72 -5.47 2.14
N SER A 208 -21.92 -6.03 2.36
CA SER A 208 -22.76 -6.51 1.25
C SER A 208 -23.27 -5.38 0.34
N ASN A 209 -23.33 -4.16 0.88
CA ASN A 209 -23.75 -2.95 0.16
C ASN A 209 -22.55 -2.05 -0.23
N TYR A 210 -21.32 -2.50 -0.01
CA TYR A 210 -20.11 -1.76 -0.36
C TYR A 210 -19.73 -2.01 -1.83
N SER A 211 -19.51 -0.94 -2.59
CA SER A 211 -19.24 -1.01 -4.03
C SER A 211 -18.12 -0.07 -4.47
N ALA A 212 -17.40 -0.50 -5.52
CA ALA A 212 -16.45 0.32 -6.26
C ALA A 212 -17.13 1.36 -7.16
N THR A 213 -18.40 1.12 -7.51
CA THR A 213 -19.16 1.97 -8.42
C THR A 213 -20.25 2.70 -7.65
N PRO A 214 -20.32 4.05 -7.73
CA PRO A 214 -21.41 4.82 -7.14
C PRO A 214 -22.77 4.43 -7.72
N LYS A 215 -23.73 4.11 -6.85
CA LYS A 215 -25.14 3.75 -7.15
C LYS A 215 -26.06 4.30 -6.07
N ASP A 216 -27.38 4.27 -6.28
CA ASP A 216 -28.30 4.65 -5.20
C ASP A 216 -28.22 3.68 -4.02
N ALA A 217 -28.30 4.20 -2.79
CA ALA A 217 -28.30 3.46 -1.53
C ALA A 217 -27.07 2.56 -1.24
N VAL A 218 -25.99 2.65 -2.01
CA VAL A 218 -24.76 1.87 -1.76
C VAL A 218 -23.77 2.62 -0.87
N VAL A 219 -22.90 1.86 -0.22
CA VAL A 219 -21.73 2.39 0.49
C VAL A 219 -20.57 2.53 -0.49
N VAL A 220 -19.92 3.69 -0.48
CA VAL A 220 -18.65 3.93 -1.18
C VAL A 220 -17.60 4.42 -0.18
N SER A 221 -16.33 4.13 -0.43
CA SER A 221 -15.25 4.53 0.46
C SER A 221 -13.92 4.68 -0.29
N TRP A 222 -13.08 5.60 0.21
CA TRP A 222 -11.78 5.90 -0.39
C TRP A 222 -10.79 6.44 0.66
N PRO A 223 -9.47 6.18 0.52
CA PRO A 223 -8.44 6.92 1.23
C PRO A 223 -8.32 8.33 0.63
N ILE A 224 -8.87 9.34 1.28
CA ILE A 224 -8.94 10.72 0.75
C ILE A 224 -7.64 11.51 0.93
N SER A 225 -6.71 11.00 1.75
CA SER A 225 -5.37 11.58 1.91
C SER A 225 -4.42 10.57 2.51
N HIS A 226 -3.15 10.62 2.15
CA HIS A 226 -2.07 10.01 2.93
C HIS A 226 -0.78 10.83 2.86
N THR A 227 0.09 10.70 3.86
CA THR A 227 1.43 11.30 3.82
C THR A 227 2.43 10.32 3.20
N ARG A 228 3.64 10.80 2.88
CA ARG A 228 4.75 9.97 2.39
C ARG A 228 5.80 9.77 3.49
N PRO A 229 6.42 8.58 3.58
CA PRO A 229 7.49 8.37 4.54
C PRO A 229 8.71 9.24 4.22
N ASN A 230 9.36 9.79 5.24
CA ASN A 230 10.61 10.54 5.08
C ASN A 230 11.82 9.57 5.13
N THR A 231 12.04 8.88 4.03
CA THR A 231 13.10 7.87 3.89
C THR A 231 14.51 8.46 4.03
N ALA A 232 14.72 9.71 3.60
CA ALA A 232 15.98 10.43 3.77
C ALA A 232 16.38 10.60 5.25
N GLN A 233 15.39 10.77 6.13
CA GLN A 233 15.58 10.85 7.59
C GLN A 233 15.37 9.51 8.30
N LYS A 234 15.30 8.39 7.56
CA LYS A 234 15.05 7.05 8.12
C LYS A 234 13.72 6.94 8.89
N LYS A 235 12.74 7.78 8.56
CA LYS A 235 11.39 7.74 9.15
C LYS A 235 10.42 7.06 8.20
N ARG A 236 9.63 6.15 8.73
CA ARG A 236 8.67 5.34 7.96
C ARG A 236 7.22 5.71 8.28
N ASP A 237 7.01 6.54 9.29
CA ASP A 237 5.69 6.97 9.73
C ASP A 237 4.94 7.68 8.61
N ILE A 238 3.67 7.31 8.48
CA ILE A 238 2.69 7.95 7.61
C ILE A 238 1.36 8.07 8.35
N GLU A 239 0.50 8.92 7.82
CA GLU A 239 -0.90 9.00 8.20
C GLU A 239 -1.74 8.81 6.94
N PHE A 240 -2.90 8.19 7.08
CA PHE A 240 -3.89 8.12 6.01
C PHE A 240 -5.29 8.34 6.56
N THR A 241 -6.14 8.99 5.77
CA THR A 241 -7.52 9.32 6.14
C THR A 241 -8.46 8.55 5.24
N VAL A 242 -9.31 7.74 5.86
CA VAL A 242 -10.38 7.02 5.16
C VAL A 242 -11.67 7.83 5.27
N LYS A 243 -12.44 7.88 4.19
CA LYS A 243 -13.80 8.41 4.17
C LYS A 243 -14.75 7.36 3.60
N ALA A 244 -15.91 7.21 4.21
CA ALA A 244 -17.01 6.42 3.67
C ALA A 244 -18.31 7.24 3.64
N GLN A 245 -19.13 7.00 2.63
CA GLN A 245 -20.45 7.62 2.50
C GLN A 245 -21.48 6.55 2.12
N VAL A 246 -22.71 6.73 2.60
CA VAL A 246 -23.89 6.03 2.09
C VAL A 246 -24.54 6.96 1.07
N LEU A 247 -24.53 6.56 -0.20
CA LEU A 247 -25.00 7.40 -1.29
C LEU A 247 -26.53 7.42 -1.40
N LYS A 248 -27.05 8.55 -1.86
CA LYS A 248 -28.45 8.70 -2.25
C LYS A 248 -28.52 9.50 -3.55
N LEU A 249 -29.15 8.93 -4.58
CA LEU A 249 -29.32 9.61 -5.85
C LEU A 249 -30.21 10.85 -5.67
N LYS A 250 -29.78 11.99 -6.23
CA LYS A 250 -30.57 13.22 -6.19
C LYS A 250 -31.82 13.09 -7.04
N GLU A 251 -32.89 13.78 -6.64
CA GLU A 251 -34.12 13.81 -7.42
C GLU A 251 -33.86 14.35 -8.84
N GLY A 252 -34.23 13.56 -9.86
CA GLY A 252 -34.03 13.93 -11.27
C GLY A 252 -32.61 13.66 -11.83
N ALA A 253 -31.68 13.16 -11.01
CA ALA A 253 -30.41 12.66 -11.50
C ALA A 253 -30.54 11.23 -12.07
N SER A 254 -29.66 10.88 -12.99
CA SER A 254 -29.49 9.50 -13.46
C SER A 254 -28.24 8.89 -12.86
N GLU A 255 -28.23 7.58 -12.65
CA GLU A 255 -27.03 6.88 -12.23
C GLU A 255 -25.88 7.11 -13.23
N ALA A 256 -24.66 7.23 -12.71
CA ALA A 256 -23.50 7.37 -13.55
C ALA A 256 -23.34 6.09 -14.41
N ALA A 257 -23.32 6.24 -15.74
CA ALA A 257 -23.03 5.12 -16.62
C ALA A 257 -21.67 4.50 -16.25
N GLU A 258 -21.64 3.17 -16.11
CA GLU A 258 -20.42 2.41 -15.83
C GLU A 258 -19.38 2.74 -16.91
N GLU A 259 -18.28 3.40 -16.52
CA GLU A 259 -17.16 3.60 -17.42
C GLU A 259 -16.50 2.24 -17.65
N SER A 260 -16.74 1.65 -18.83
CA SER A 260 -16.02 0.44 -19.26
C SER A 260 -14.51 0.68 -19.18
N PRO A 261 -13.72 -0.32 -18.76
CA PRO A 261 -12.26 -0.18 -18.77
C PRO A 261 -11.81 0.18 -20.19
N ARG A 262 -11.13 1.32 -20.35
CA ARG A 262 -10.41 1.59 -21.60
C ARG A 262 -9.30 0.56 -21.70
N VAL A 263 -9.49 -0.43 -22.57
CA VAL A 263 -8.40 -1.24 -23.10
C VAL A 263 -7.52 -0.28 -23.88
N VAL A 264 -6.37 0.08 -23.32
CA VAL A 264 -5.34 0.82 -24.05
C VAL A 264 -4.77 -0.15 -25.07
N ASN A 265 -5.19 -0.02 -26.33
CA ASN A 265 -4.59 -0.74 -27.44
C ASN A 265 -3.16 -0.20 -27.63
N GLU A 266 -2.15 -1.05 -27.48
CA GLU A 266 -0.70 -0.77 -27.50
C GLU A 266 -0.15 -0.10 -28.79
N LYS A 267 -0.98 0.34 -29.74
CA LYS A 267 -0.51 0.85 -31.04
C LYS A 267 -0.64 2.35 -31.27
N GLU A 268 -1.06 3.11 -30.28
CA GLU A 268 -1.15 4.57 -30.43
C GLU A 268 -0.78 5.29 -29.12
N ALA A 269 0.42 5.05 -28.61
CA ALA A 269 1.00 5.83 -27.53
C ALA A 269 2.13 6.70 -28.09
N GLU A 270 1.84 7.98 -28.33
CA GLU A 270 2.87 9.02 -28.29
C GLU A 270 3.49 9.05 -26.88
N PRO A 271 4.79 9.41 -26.75
CA PRO A 271 5.50 9.28 -25.49
C PRO A 271 4.97 10.29 -24.46
N SER A 272 4.06 9.83 -23.59
CA SER A 272 3.57 10.60 -22.45
C SER A 272 4.63 10.67 -21.37
N GLN A 273 4.93 11.88 -20.92
CA GLN A 273 5.87 12.17 -19.84
C GLN A 273 5.50 11.44 -18.54
N PRO A 274 6.49 11.12 -17.66
CA PRO A 274 6.26 10.41 -16.42
C PRO A 274 5.24 11.17 -15.55
N VAL A 275 4.13 10.50 -15.25
CA VAL A 275 3.11 10.99 -14.34
C VAL A 275 3.74 11.10 -12.96
N LYS A 276 3.98 12.35 -12.54
CA LYS A 276 4.34 12.65 -11.16
C LYS A 276 3.11 12.41 -10.31
N ASP A 277 3.16 11.33 -9.54
CA ASP A 277 2.71 11.19 -8.15
C ASP A 277 2.01 12.46 -7.59
N GLU A 278 0.78 12.72 -8.01
CA GLU A 278 -0.11 13.73 -7.46
C GLU A 278 -1.23 13.02 -6.69
N LEU A 279 -1.38 13.47 -5.44
CA LEU A 279 -2.30 13.05 -4.37
C LEU A 279 -1.85 11.81 -3.59
#